data_AF-A0A0F9P078-F1
#
_entry.id   AF-A0A0F9P078-F1
#
_cell.length_a   1.000
_cell.length_b   1.000
_cell.length_c   1.000
_cell.angle_alpha   90.00
_cell.angle_beta   90.00
_cell.angle_gamma   90.00
#
_symmetry.space_group_name_H-M   'P 1'
#
loop_
_entity.id
_entity.type
_entity.pdbx_description
1 polymer ?
#
loop_
_entity_poly.entity_id
_entity_poly.type
_entity_poly.pdbx_seq_one_letter_code
_entity_poly.pdbx_strand_id
1 'polypeptide(L)'
;MAVTEYAIGQRWVSNGEAELGLGIIKSNSGRRIEVSFPAAGEQRTYATENAPLSRVVYPVGDRVKTDEEVSFIISARHDINGCYIYQGDDDLGNEISIHEMDLNSFVQFSQPQDRLFAGQI
;
A
#
# COMPACT_ATOMS: atom_id res chain seq x y z
N MET A 1 -13.88 -13.53 12.91
CA MET A 1 -14.39 -12.79 11.74
C MET A 1 -13.53 -11.54 11.64
N ALA A 2 -12.68 -11.44 10.62
CA ALA A 2 -11.88 -10.23 10.43
C ALA A 2 -12.83 -9.16 9.87
N VAL A 3 -13.31 -8.26 10.73
CA VAL A 3 -13.95 -7.04 10.27
C VAL A 3 -12.84 -6.26 9.57
N THR A 4 -12.94 -6.12 8.25
CA THR A 4 -12.03 -5.28 7.48
C THR A 4 -12.29 -3.84 7.87
N GLU A 5 -11.61 -3.38 8.93
CA GLU A 5 -11.76 -2.03 9.43
C GLU A 5 -10.94 -1.09 8.54
N TYR A 6 -11.63 -0.51 7.56
CA TYR A 6 -11.05 0.52 6.71
C TYR A 6 -10.80 1.78 7.55
N ALA A 7 -9.54 2.04 7.86
CA ALA A 7 -9.12 3.27 8.52
C ALA A 7 -8.72 4.32 7.49
N ILE A 8 -9.06 5.58 7.77
CA ILE A 8 -8.66 6.71 6.93
C ILE A 8 -7.13 6.75 6.86
N GLY A 9 -6.60 6.86 5.64
CA GLY A 9 -5.16 6.87 5.39
C GLY A 9 -4.52 5.51 5.15
N GLN A 10 -5.26 4.41 5.28
CA GLN A 10 -4.76 3.10 4.84
C GLN A 10 -4.59 3.04 3.32
N ARG A 11 -3.63 2.22 2.89
CA ARG A 11 -3.32 1.97 1.48
C ARG A 11 -3.96 0.70 0.94
N TRP A 12 -4.67 0.86 -0.17
CA TRP A 12 -5.43 -0.19 -0.82
C TRP A 12 -5.25 -0.12 -2.34
N VAL A 13 -5.12 -1.27 -2.99
CA VAL A 13 -5.12 -1.36 -4.47
C VAL A 13 -6.44 -1.92 -4.94
N SER A 14 -6.95 -1.41 -6.06
CA SER A 14 -8.13 -1.97 -6.71
C SER A 14 -7.71 -3.16 -7.57
N ASN A 15 -8.18 -4.35 -7.24
CA ASN A 15 -7.93 -5.55 -8.06
C ASN A 15 -8.71 -5.50 -9.38
N GLY A 16 -9.84 -4.78 -9.42
CA GLY A 16 -10.63 -4.61 -10.65
C GLY A 16 -10.07 -3.56 -11.60
N GLU A 17 -9.29 -2.62 -11.07
CA GLU A 17 -8.79 -1.45 -11.79
C GLU A 17 -7.33 -1.18 -11.40
N ALA A 18 -6.42 -2.13 -11.69
CA ALA A 18 -5.01 -2.00 -11.36
C ALA A 18 -4.33 -0.77 -11.99
N GLU A 19 -4.91 -0.25 -13.08
CA GLU A 19 -4.50 0.98 -13.76
C GLU A 19 -4.68 2.25 -12.90
N LEU A 20 -5.60 2.25 -11.92
CA LEU A 20 -5.75 3.34 -10.97
C LEU A 20 -4.61 3.38 -9.94
N GLY A 21 -3.90 2.27 -9.77
CA GLY A 21 -2.77 2.13 -8.87
C GLY A 21 -3.16 2.10 -7.39
N LEU A 22 -2.33 2.75 -6.57
CA LEU A 22 -2.49 2.78 -5.12
C LEU A 22 -3.54 3.82 -4.71
N GLY A 23 -4.58 3.36 -4.04
CA GLY A 23 -5.62 4.17 -3.43
C GLY A 23 -5.40 4.38 -1.94
N ILE A 24 -5.88 5.51 -1.43
CA ILE A 24 -5.84 5.89 -0.01
C ILE A 24 -7.27 6.09 0.47
N ILE A 25 -7.65 5.48 1.59
CA ILE A 25 -8.98 5.68 2.18
C ILE A 25 -9.12 7.14 2.63
N LYS A 26 -10.03 7.90 2.02
CA LYS A 26 -10.38 9.27 2.41
C LYS A 26 -11.44 9.31 3.49
N SER A 27 -12.44 8.45 3.38
CA SER A 27 -13.54 8.39 4.34
C SER A 27 -14.13 6.98 4.42
N ASN A 28 -14.63 6.64 5.59
CA ASN A 28 -15.35 5.39 5.84
C ASN A 28 -16.67 5.70 6.54
N SER A 29 -17.79 5.41 5.87
CA SER A 29 -19.16 5.56 6.40
C SER A 29 -19.79 4.19 6.77
N GLY A 30 -18.96 3.19 7.08
CA GLY A 30 -19.35 1.85 7.52
C GLY A 30 -19.83 0.93 6.41
N ARG A 31 -20.77 1.38 5.57
CA ARG A 31 -21.28 0.63 4.39
C ARG A 31 -20.58 1.01 3.08
N ARG A 32 -19.97 2.18 3.05
CA ARG A 32 -19.27 2.73 1.89
C ARG A 32 -17.97 3.37 2.35
N ILE A 33 -16.95 3.19 1.53
CA ILE A 33 -15.63 3.79 1.69
C ILE A 33 -15.31 4.60 0.45
N GLU A 34 -14.70 5.76 0.68
CA GLU A 34 -14.18 6.60 -0.38
C GLU A 34 -12.67 6.41 -0.45
N VAL A 35 -12.18 6.10 -1.64
CA VAL A 35 -10.78 5.83 -1.92
C VAL A 35 -10.31 6.85 -2.94
N SER A 36 -9.27 7.60 -2.61
CA SER A 36 -8.63 8.52 -3.55
C SER A 36 -7.42 7.85 -4.17
N PHE A 37 -7.35 7.89 -5.50
CA PHE A 37 -6.23 7.40 -6.30
C PHE A 37 -5.40 8.61 -6.76
N PRO A 38 -4.39 9.04 -5.99
CA PRO A 38 -3.56 10.19 -6.37
C PRO A 38 -2.81 9.97 -7.69
N ALA A 39 -2.48 8.72 -8.02
CA ALA A 39 -1.83 8.36 -9.28
C ALA A 39 -2.71 8.66 -10.52
N ALA A 40 -4.02 8.40 -10.41
CA ALA A 40 -5.00 8.69 -11.45
C ALA A 40 -5.62 10.10 -11.33
N GLY A 41 -5.46 10.75 -10.17
CA GLY A 41 -6.15 12.01 -9.86
C GLY A 41 -7.65 11.86 -9.64
N GLU A 42 -8.13 10.64 -9.37
CA GLU A 42 -9.55 10.31 -9.25
C GLU A 42 -9.94 9.80 -7.86
N GLN A 43 -11.24 9.81 -7.58
CA GLN A 43 -11.82 9.25 -6.35
C GLN A 43 -12.89 8.23 -6.72
N ARG A 44 -12.89 7.09 -6.03
CA ARG A 44 -13.90 6.04 -6.17
C ARG A 44 -14.56 5.76 -4.84
N THR A 45 -15.85 5.44 -4.89
CA THR A 45 -16.59 4.97 -3.74
C THR A 45 -16.85 3.46 -3.91
N TYR A 46 -16.41 2.66 -2.94
CA TYR A 46 -16.66 1.21 -2.92
C TYR A 46 -17.58 0.83 -1.75
N ALA A 47 -18.33 -0.26 -1.89
CA ALA A 47 -19.11 -0.84 -0.81
C ALA A 47 -18.20 -1.71 0.06
N THR A 48 -18.17 -1.47 1.38
CA THR A 48 -17.22 -2.13 2.30
C THR A 48 -17.29 -3.66 2.30
N GLU A 49 -18.48 -4.22 2.07
CA GLU A 49 -18.75 -5.67 2.07
C GLU A 49 -18.22 -6.41 0.83
N ASN A 50 -18.13 -5.74 -0.32
CA ASN A 50 -17.75 -6.36 -1.61
C ASN A 50 -16.74 -5.50 -2.37
N ALA A 51 -15.95 -4.70 -1.66
CA ALA A 51 -14.94 -3.87 -2.30
C ALA A 51 -13.86 -4.78 -2.89
N PRO A 52 -13.58 -4.71 -4.21
CA PRO A 52 -12.50 -5.46 -4.84
C PRO A 52 -11.14 -4.81 -4.52
N LEU A 53 -10.91 -4.48 -3.25
CA LEU A 53 -9.73 -3.79 -2.76
C LEU A 53 -8.86 -4.78 -2.00
N SER A 54 -7.56 -4.76 -2.28
CA SER A 54 -6.56 -5.50 -1.51
C SER A 54 -5.71 -4.53 -0.70
N ARG A 55 -5.56 -4.79 0.60
CA ARG A 55 -4.73 -3.96 1.47
C ARG A 55 -3.27 -4.17 1.08
N VAL A 56 -2.55 -3.09 0.84
CA VAL A 56 -1.11 -3.17 0.57
C VAL A 56 -0.38 -3.13 1.90
N VAL A 57 0.29 -4.23 2.22
CA VAL A 57 1.08 -4.35 3.44
C VAL A 57 2.39 -5.01 3.08
N TYR A 58 3.49 -4.35 3.47
CA TYR A 58 4.82 -4.89 3.24
C TYR A 58 5.27 -5.74 4.43
N PRO A 59 5.78 -6.95 4.21
CA PRO A 59 6.38 -7.76 5.25
C PRO A 59 7.74 -7.22 5.70
N VAL A 60 8.14 -7.57 6.92
CA VAL A 60 9.52 -7.37 7.39
C VAL A 60 10.47 -8.18 6.49
N GLY A 61 11.57 -7.57 6.06
CA GLY A 61 12.54 -8.12 5.12
C GLY A 61 12.35 -7.63 3.68
N ASP A 62 11.22 -7.02 3.35
CA ASP A 62 11.01 -6.42 2.02
C ASP A 62 11.75 -5.08 1.90
N ARG A 63 12.26 -4.84 0.69
CA ARG A 63 12.85 -3.55 0.31
C ARG A 63 11.76 -2.66 -0.26
N VAL A 64 11.50 -1.55 0.42
CA VAL A 64 10.52 -0.54 -0.01
C VAL A 64 11.20 0.79 -0.27
N LYS A 65 10.48 1.70 -0.93
CA LYS A 65 10.97 3.04 -1.25
C LYS A 65 10.04 4.09 -0.64
N THR A 66 10.56 5.20 -0.16
CA THR A 66 9.79 6.35 0.34
C THR A 66 9.38 7.29 -0.80
N ASP A 67 8.49 8.25 -0.55
CA ASP A 67 8.17 9.32 -1.51
C ASP A 67 9.43 10.13 -1.93
N GLU A 68 10.40 10.26 -1.02
CA GLU A 68 11.71 10.91 -1.23
C GLU A 68 12.72 10.04 -2.02
N GLU A 69 12.25 8.98 -2.67
CA GLU A 69 13.06 8.03 -3.44
C GLU A 69 14.11 7.23 -2.65
N VAL A 70 14.07 7.30 -1.31
CA VAL A 70 14.98 6.60 -0.39
C VAL A 70 14.56 5.13 -0.26
N SER A 71 15.50 4.19 -0.36
CA SER A 71 15.19 2.75 -0.37
C SER A 71 15.76 2.05 0.86
N PHE A 72 14.89 1.48 1.68
CA PHE A 72 15.29 0.84 2.93
C PHE A 72 14.66 -0.55 3.08
N ILE A 73 15.26 -1.38 3.92
CA ILE A 73 14.76 -2.72 4.22
C ILE A 73 13.96 -2.66 5.50
N ILE A 74 12.71 -3.12 5.46
CA ILE A 74 11.84 -3.13 6.64
C ILE A 74 12.42 -4.11 7.65
N SER A 75 12.85 -3.61 8.81
CA SER A 75 13.36 -4.40 9.93
C SER A 75 12.27 -4.67 10.98
N ALA A 76 11.33 -3.74 11.13
CA ALA A 76 10.17 -3.87 12.00
C ALA A 76 8.93 -3.18 11.42
N ARG A 77 7.75 -3.65 11.84
CA ARG A 77 6.46 -3.03 11.48
C ARG A 77 5.61 -2.88 12.73
N HIS A 78 5.10 -1.68 12.96
CA HIS A 78 4.23 -1.35 14.07
C HIS A 78 2.83 -1.01 13.58
N ASP A 79 1.80 -1.57 14.21
CA ASP A 79 0.40 -1.15 13.99
C ASP A 79 0.08 0.00 14.94
N ILE A 80 -0.34 1.14 14.39
CA ILE A 80 -0.72 2.33 15.13
C ILE A 80 -2.02 2.87 14.55
N ASN A 81 -3.12 2.79 15.32
CA ASN A 81 -4.45 3.28 14.91
C ASN A 81 -4.94 2.72 13.56
N GLY A 82 -4.63 1.45 13.28
CA GLY A 82 -5.01 0.80 12.03
C GLY A 82 -4.14 1.18 10.83
N CYS A 83 -3.10 1.99 11.02
CA CYS A 83 -2.05 2.24 10.03
C CYS A 83 -0.76 1.52 10.43
N TYR A 84 0.07 1.17 9.45
CA TYR A 84 1.38 0.58 9.69
C TYR A 84 2.49 1.64 9.65
N ILE A 85 3.37 1.60 10.64
CA ILE A 85 4.67 2.26 10.61
C ILE A 85 5.71 1.21 10.24
N TYR A 86 6.51 1.51 9.22
CA TYR A 86 7.62 0.70 8.80
C TYR A 86 8.90 1.30 9.35
N GLN A 87 9.68 0.49 10.06
CA GLN A 87 10.98 0.85 10.57
C GLN A 87 12.02 -0.07 9.95
N GLY A 88 13.17 0.47 9.59
CA GLY A 88 14.19 -0.29 8.88
C GLY A 88 15.45 0.50 8.67
N ASP A 89 16.38 -0.07 7.93
CA ASP A 89 17.69 0.51 7.67
C ASP A 89 17.85 0.78 6.18
N ASP A 90 18.30 1.99 5.83
CA ASP A 90 18.67 2.35 4.45
C ASP A 90 19.98 1.65 4.03
N ASP A 91 20.34 1.76 2.75
CA ASP A 91 21.63 1.29 2.19
C ASP A 91 22.85 1.84 2.96
N LEU A 92 22.71 3.05 3.53
CA LEU A 92 23.73 3.67 4.38
C LEU A 92 23.74 3.19 5.84
N GLY A 93 22.85 2.28 6.25
CA GLY A 93 22.73 1.80 7.63
C GLY A 93 22.08 2.81 8.59
N ASN A 94 21.36 3.80 8.05
CA ASN A 94 20.61 4.75 8.86
C ASN A 94 19.22 4.18 9.15
N GLU A 95 18.81 4.25 10.42
CA GLU A 95 17.46 3.87 10.82
C GLU A 95 16.44 4.87 10.26
N ILE A 96 15.49 4.35 9.50
CA ILE A 96 14.36 5.05 8.93
C ILE A 96 13.09 4.52 9.58
N SER A 97 12.23 5.43 10.02
CA SER A 97 10.89 5.11 10.49
C SER A 97 9.89 5.97 9.72
N ILE A 98 9.00 5.33 8.97
CA ILE A 98 8.09 6.00 8.06
C ILE A 98 6.69 5.40 8.13
N HIS A 99 5.69 6.29 8.04
CA HIS A 99 4.30 5.88 8.01
C HIS A 99 3.96 5.22 6.68
N GLU A 100 3.02 4.26 6.65
CA GLU A 100 2.61 3.61 5.41
C GLU A 100 2.22 4.62 4.34
N MET A 101 1.59 5.74 4.73
CA MET A 101 1.18 6.87 3.87
C MET A 101 2.32 7.64 3.20
N ASP A 102 3.54 7.57 3.70
CA ASP A 102 4.70 8.28 3.15
C ASP A 102 5.62 7.34 2.34
N LEU A 103 5.31 6.03 2.30
CA LEU A 103 5.94 5.11 1.36
C LEU A 103 5.63 5.54 -0.08
N ASN A 104 6.47 5.20 -1.05
CA ASN A 104 6.18 5.55 -2.42
C ASN A 104 4.88 4.86 -2.90
N SER A 105 4.06 5.60 -3.62
CA SER A 105 2.80 5.12 -4.19
C SER A 105 2.98 4.42 -5.54
N PHE A 106 4.21 4.45 -6.09
CA PHE A 106 4.61 3.45 -7.05
C PHE A 106 4.62 2.10 -6.35
N VAL A 107 3.56 1.33 -6.60
CA VAL A 107 3.70 -0.12 -6.79
C VAL A 107 4.65 -0.27 -7.97
N GLN A 108 5.95 -0.06 -7.73
CA GLN A 108 6.91 -0.68 -8.58
C GLN A 108 6.61 -2.16 -8.41
N PHE A 109 6.07 -2.75 -9.47
CA PHE A 109 6.38 -4.12 -9.81
C PHE A 109 7.91 -4.23 -9.92
N SER A 110 8.62 -4.14 -8.80
CA SER A 110 10.05 -4.32 -8.66
C SER A 110 10.33 -5.80 -8.72
N GLN A 111 9.99 -6.40 -9.86
CA GLN A 111 10.68 -7.52 -10.44
C GLN A 111 10.12 -7.77 -11.85
N PRO A 112 10.85 -7.37 -12.92
CA PRO A 112 10.71 -8.03 -14.21
C PRO A 112 10.98 -9.54 -14.14
N GLN A 113 11.53 -10.07 -13.03
CA GLN A 113 11.72 -11.50 -12.80
C GLN A 113 10.39 -12.25 -12.57
N ASP A 114 9.31 -11.59 -12.14
CA ASP A 114 7.99 -12.24 -12.03
C ASP A 114 7.25 -12.31 -13.37
N ARG A 115 7.70 -11.56 -14.40
CA ARG A 115 7.21 -11.75 -15.78
C ARG A 115 7.71 -13.04 -16.43
N LEU A 116 8.63 -13.78 -15.82
CA LEU A 116 9.11 -15.04 -16.39
C LEU A 116 8.10 -16.20 -16.24
N PHE A 117 7.08 -16.11 -15.39
CA PHE A 117 6.09 -17.19 -15.22
C PHE A 117 4.74 -16.97 -15.94
N ALA A 118 4.54 -15.82 -16.59
CA ALA A 118 3.36 -15.55 -17.42
C ALA A 118 3.65 -15.57 -18.93
N GLY A 119 4.81 -16.12 -19.32
CA GLY A 119 5.21 -16.30 -20.71
C GLY A 119 5.49 -17.77 -20.99
N GLN A 120 4.42 -18.52 -21.28
CA GLN A 120 4.50 -19.80 -21.97
C GLN A 120 5.35 -19.65 -23.25
N ILE A 121 6.45 -20.40 -23.34
CA ILE A 121 6.79 -21.23 -24.51
C ILE A 121 7.53 -22.48 -24.03
#